data_AF-A0A936SY99-F1
#
_entry.id   AF-A0A936SY99-F1
#
_cell.length_a   1.000
_cell.length_b   1.000
_cell.length_c   1.000
_cell.angle_alpha   90.00
_cell.angle_beta   90.00
_cell.angle_gamma   90.00
#
_symmetry.space_group_name_H-M   'P 1'
#
loop_
_entity.id
_entity.type
_entity.pdbx_description
1 polymer ?
#
loop_
_entity_poly.entity_id
_entity_poly.type
_entity_poly.pdbx_seq_one_letter_code
_entity_poly.pdbx_strand_id
1 'polypeptide(L)'
;MEEPLGVNETIVTTAAHGPAGFAQTTRRLLGFSSALHRWTDVQLGVEEHVEQHQVLPRVLLVQTNRRVHGFQESRGHWFSEALGPNETVHQLQGRGHVAVAITTERALAFSAFTGGFFSIRFSPNEQVQSIDQTHDVTAVRTTVRQLAFRSQIGLWTEMR
;
A
#
# COMPACT_ATOMS: atom_id res chain seq x y z
N MET A 1 -11.93 -19.56 8.68
CA MET A 1 -13.10 -18.70 8.37
C MET A 1 -13.16 -18.59 6.86
N GLU A 2 -14.34 -18.80 6.28
CA GLU A 2 -14.57 -18.67 4.84
C GLU A 2 -15.26 -17.33 4.57
N GLU A 3 -14.89 -16.69 3.46
CA GLU A 3 -15.58 -15.50 2.94
C GLU A 3 -16.31 -15.93 1.67
N PRO A 4 -17.65 -15.84 1.60
CA PRO A 4 -18.40 -16.25 0.44
C PRO A 4 -18.16 -15.30 -0.74
N LEU A 5 -18.04 -15.85 -1.93
CA LEU A 5 -17.99 -15.09 -3.19
C LEU A 5 -19.41 -14.73 -3.64
N GLY A 6 -19.57 -13.56 -4.24
CA GLY A 6 -20.80 -13.17 -4.91
C GLY A 6 -21.04 -13.98 -6.19
N VAL A 7 -22.27 -13.90 -6.72
CA VAL A 7 -22.65 -14.56 -7.99
C VAL A 7 -21.70 -14.14 -9.11
N ASN A 8 -21.07 -15.07 -9.83
CA ASN A 8 -20.07 -14.79 -10.88
C ASN A 8 -18.81 -14.03 -10.43
N GLU A 9 -18.55 -13.92 -9.13
CA GLU A 9 -17.26 -13.47 -8.62
C GLU A 9 -16.29 -14.65 -8.63
N THR A 10 -15.09 -14.44 -9.17
CA THR A 10 -14.04 -15.46 -9.20
C THR A 10 -12.78 -14.91 -8.58
N ILE A 11 -11.98 -15.81 -7.99
CA ILE A 11 -10.66 -15.49 -7.46
C ILE A 11 -9.72 -15.30 -8.64
N VAL A 12 -9.05 -14.16 -8.68
CA VAL A 12 -8.00 -13.84 -9.66
C VAL A 12 -6.64 -14.29 -9.14
N THR A 13 -6.34 -13.95 -7.88
CA THR A 13 -5.08 -14.37 -7.24
C THR A 13 -5.22 -14.39 -5.71
N THR A 14 -4.34 -15.12 -5.05
CA THR A 14 -4.19 -15.12 -3.60
C THR A 14 -2.72 -15.06 -3.22
N ALA A 15 -2.43 -14.48 -2.07
CA ALA A 15 -1.10 -14.43 -1.50
C ALA A 15 -1.17 -14.36 0.03
N ALA A 16 -0.12 -14.81 0.70
CA ALA A 16 -0.03 -14.72 2.16
C ALA A 16 1.42 -14.53 2.59
N HIS A 17 1.62 -13.83 3.70
CA HIS A 17 2.93 -13.66 4.31
C HIS A 17 2.76 -13.50 5.82
N GLY A 18 3.20 -14.51 6.57
CA GLY A 18 3.01 -14.54 8.02
C GLY A 18 1.52 -14.48 8.37
N PRO A 19 1.08 -13.55 9.24
CA PRO A 19 -0.32 -13.46 9.66
C PRO A 19 -1.25 -12.80 8.64
N ALA A 20 -0.73 -12.13 7.61
CA ALA A 20 -1.53 -11.43 6.63
C ALA A 20 -1.86 -12.34 5.43
N GLY A 21 -3.13 -12.35 5.04
CA GLY A 21 -3.61 -12.98 3.81
C GLY A 21 -4.22 -11.95 2.86
N PHE A 22 -4.11 -12.21 1.57
CA PHE A 22 -4.64 -11.40 0.49
C PHE A 22 -5.37 -12.29 -0.52
N ALA A 23 -6.53 -11.86 -0.97
CA ALA A 23 -7.15 -12.39 -2.17
C ALA A 23 -7.65 -11.23 -3.03
N GLN A 24 -7.43 -11.35 -4.34
CA GLN A 24 -8.05 -10.49 -5.33
C GLN A 24 -9.15 -11.29 -6.02
N THR A 25 -10.32 -10.69 -6.16
CA THR A 25 -11.39 -11.23 -6.99
C THR A 25 -11.60 -10.34 -8.21
N THR A 26 -12.53 -10.74 -9.08
CA THR A 26 -12.98 -9.90 -10.20
C THR A 26 -13.72 -8.63 -9.75
N ARG A 27 -13.97 -8.42 -8.45
CA ARG A 27 -14.77 -7.29 -7.93
C ARG A 27 -14.16 -6.55 -6.76
N ARG A 28 -13.35 -7.22 -5.94
CA ARG A 28 -12.88 -6.66 -4.67
C ARG A 28 -11.52 -7.19 -4.29
N LEU A 29 -10.88 -6.45 -3.40
CA LEU A 29 -9.68 -6.87 -2.68
C LEU A 29 -10.10 -7.34 -1.31
N LEU A 30 -9.57 -8.49 -0.89
CA LEU A 30 -9.84 -9.13 0.38
C LEU A 30 -8.55 -9.20 1.20
N GLY A 31 -8.62 -8.72 2.44
CA GLY A 31 -7.52 -8.71 3.38
C GLY A 31 -7.89 -9.54 4.60
N PHE A 32 -7.09 -10.54 4.91
CA PHE A 32 -7.27 -11.36 6.10
C PHE A 32 -6.45 -10.80 7.26
N SER A 33 -7.12 -10.56 8.38
CA SER A 33 -6.50 -10.26 9.66
C SER A 33 -6.49 -11.51 10.53
N SER A 34 -5.30 -11.99 10.86
CA SER A 34 -5.16 -13.10 11.81
C SER A 34 -5.56 -12.67 13.22
N ALA A 35 -5.23 -11.43 13.62
CA ALA A 35 -5.54 -10.91 14.93
C ALA A 35 -7.06 -10.90 15.19
N LEU A 36 -7.84 -10.56 14.16
CA LEU A 36 -9.30 -10.49 14.23
C LEU A 36 -10.01 -11.73 13.69
N HIS A 37 -9.24 -12.71 13.18
CA HIS A 37 -9.74 -13.94 12.56
C HIS A 37 -10.80 -13.68 11.48
N ARG A 38 -10.66 -12.62 10.68
CA ARG A 38 -11.65 -12.23 9.67
C ARG A 38 -11.06 -11.69 8.38
N TRP A 39 -11.84 -11.82 7.32
CA TRP A 39 -11.68 -11.12 6.06
C TRP A 39 -12.40 -9.77 6.13
N THR A 40 -11.81 -8.75 5.51
CA THR A 40 -12.50 -7.50 5.16
C THR A 40 -12.13 -7.11 3.74
N ASP A 41 -13.01 -6.37 3.08
CA ASP A 41 -12.83 -6.03 1.69
C ASP A 41 -12.88 -4.54 1.38
N VAL A 42 -12.37 -4.21 0.19
CA VAL A 42 -12.64 -2.97 -0.51
C VAL A 42 -13.04 -3.29 -1.96
N GLN A 43 -14.10 -2.67 -2.43
CA GLN A 43 -14.61 -2.86 -3.79
C GLN A 43 -13.70 -2.17 -4.81
N LEU A 44 -13.47 -2.83 -5.93
CA LEU A 44 -12.85 -2.23 -7.11
C LEU A 44 -13.91 -1.46 -7.90
N GLY A 45 -13.53 -0.30 -8.43
CA GLY A 45 -14.37 0.48 -9.33
C GLY A 45 -14.56 -0.18 -10.69
N VAL A 46 -15.46 0.39 -11.48
CA VAL A 46 -15.67 -0.01 -12.89
C VAL A 46 -14.40 0.30 -13.69
N GLU A 47 -13.94 -0.66 -14.49
CA GLU A 47 -12.64 -0.63 -15.21
C GLU A 47 -11.39 -0.48 -14.31
N GLU A 48 -11.55 -0.59 -12.99
CA GLU A 48 -10.42 -0.62 -12.07
C GLU A 48 -9.84 -2.03 -12.02
N HIS A 49 -8.53 -2.13 -12.27
CA HIS A 49 -7.82 -3.40 -12.24
C HIS A 49 -6.52 -3.28 -11.47
N VAL A 50 -6.15 -4.36 -10.79
CA VAL A 50 -4.90 -4.45 -10.03
C VAL A 50 -3.74 -4.58 -11.01
N GLU A 51 -2.75 -3.72 -10.84
CA GLU A 51 -1.50 -3.75 -11.61
C GLU A 51 -0.38 -4.43 -10.82
N GLN A 52 -0.31 -4.17 -9.51
CA GLN A 52 0.70 -4.73 -8.63
C GLN A 52 0.17 -4.87 -7.20
N HIS A 53 0.69 -5.84 -6.44
CA HIS A 53 0.47 -5.91 -5.01
C HIS A 53 1.72 -6.37 -4.26
N GLN A 54 1.77 -6.07 -2.97
CA GLN A 54 2.80 -6.52 -2.05
C GLN A 54 2.15 -6.95 -0.73
N VAL A 55 2.49 -8.17 -0.29
CA VAL A 55 1.99 -8.76 0.96
C VAL A 55 3.11 -8.82 1.97
N LEU A 56 2.96 -8.10 3.08
CA LEU A 56 3.87 -8.12 4.23
C LEU A 56 3.13 -8.62 5.47
N PRO A 57 3.85 -9.08 6.51
CA PRO A 57 3.23 -9.59 7.73
C PRO A 57 2.28 -8.61 8.42
N ARG A 58 2.47 -7.30 8.26
CA ARG A 58 1.69 -6.28 8.98
C ARG A 58 0.91 -5.33 8.08
N VAL A 59 1.25 -5.29 6.79
CA VAL A 59 0.60 -4.42 5.81
C VAL A 59 0.45 -5.13 4.47
N LEU A 60 -0.61 -4.82 3.73
CA LEU A 60 -0.70 -5.09 2.31
C LEU A 60 -0.71 -3.77 1.56
N LEU A 61 -0.11 -3.74 0.39
CA LEU A 61 -0.22 -2.61 -0.53
C LEU A 61 -0.66 -3.14 -1.89
N VAL A 62 -1.73 -2.58 -2.45
CA VAL A 62 -2.26 -2.97 -3.76
C VAL A 62 -2.38 -1.72 -4.60
N GLN A 63 -1.68 -1.70 -5.73
CA GLN A 63 -1.81 -0.68 -6.76
C GLN A 63 -2.84 -1.14 -7.78
N THR A 64 -3.78 -0.26 -8.09
CA THR A 64 -4.63 -0.34 -9.28
C THR A 64 -4.24 0.77 -10.25
N ASN A 65 -4.81 0.72 -11.46
CA ASN A 65 -4.73 1.81 -12.42
C ASN A 65 -5.38 3.14 -11.94
N ARG A 66 -5.97 3.19 -10.74
CA ARG A 66 -6.69 4.37 -10.22
C ARG A 66 -6.33 4.76 -8.79
N ARG A 67 -5.85 3.81 -7.98
CA ARG A 67 -5.72 3.96 -6.53
C ARG A 67 -4.54 3.15 -6.01
N VAL A 68 -4.09 3.51 -4.82
CA VAL A 68 -3.28 2.64 -3.97
C VAL A 68 -4.11 2.29 -2.74
N HIS A 69 -4.30 0.99 -2.51
CA HIS A 69 -4.98 0.45 -1.35
C HIS A 69 -3.98 -0.08 -0.34
N GLY A 70 -4.14 0.29 0.92
CA GLY A 70 -3.33 -0.18 2.04
C GLY A 70 -4.20 -0.96 3.02
N PHE A 71 -3.80 -2.17 3.38
CA PHE A 71 -4.48 -2.96 4.42
C PHE A 71 -3.63 -3.00 5.69
N GLN A 72 -4.22 -2.65 6.83
CA GLN A 72 -3.59 -2.76 8.14
C GLN A 72 -4.00 -4.07 8.82
N GLU A 73 -3.08 -5.03 8.91
CA GLU A 73 -3.38 -6.41 9.39
C GLU A 73 -3.95 -6.42 10.81
N SER A 74 -3.36 -5.63 11.72
CA SER A 74 -3.76 -5.61 13.14
C SER A 74 -5.19 -5.11 13.39
N ARG A 75 -5.74 -4.33 12.45
CA ARG A 75 -7.11 -3.78 12.54
C ARG A 75 -8.07 -4.37 11.51
N GLY A 76 -7.54 -5.16 10.57
CA GLY A 76 -8.29 -5.68 9.43
C GLY A 76 -8.98 -4.56 8.64
N HIS A 77 -8.30 -3.44 8.42
CA HIS A 77 -8.90 -2.24 7.81
C HIS A 77 -8.18 -1.84 6.53
N TRP A 78 -8.97 -1.50 5.51
CA TRP A 78 -8.51 -0.97 4.23
C TRP A 78 -8.54 0.55 4.22
N PHE A 79 -7.51 1.13 3.62
CA PHE A 79 -7.40 2.54 3.28
C PHE A 79 -7.14 2.65 1.78
N SER A 80 -7.59 3.73 1.17
CA SER A 80 -7.43 3.93 -0.27
C SER A 80 -7.04 5.37 -0.55
N GLU A 81 -5.94 5.56 -1.27
CA GLU A 81 -5.51 6.86 -1.79
C GLU A 81 -5.75 6.88 -3.30
N ALA A 82 -6.40 7.93 -3.81
CA ALA A 82 -6.62 8.06 -5.24
C ALA A 82 -5.34 8.55 -5.94
N LEU A 83 -5.04 7.98 -7.11
CA LEU A 83 -4.00 8.48 -8.00
C LEU A 83 -4.59 9.59 -8.90
N GLY A 84 -3.78 10.61 -9.19
CA GLY A 84 -4.12 11.62 -10.19
C GLY A 84 -4.31 11.03 -11.60
N PRO A 85 -5.00 11.72 -12.52
CA PRO A 85 -5.30 11.18 -13.87
C PRO A 85 -4.08 10.75 -14.69
N ASN A 86 -2.91 11.34 -14.43
CA ASN A 86 -1.64 11.00 -15.07
C ASN A 86 -0.58 10.55 -14.07
N GLU A 87 -0.98 10.32 -12.81
CA GLU A 87 -0.08 9.87 -11.76
C GLU A 87 0.13 8.36 -11.92
N THR A 88 1.36 7.95 -12.19
CA THR A 88 1.70 6.53 -12.31
C THR A 88 2.61 6.10 -11.17
N VAL A 89 2.42 4.88 -10.67
CA VAL A 89 3.30 4.29 -9.66
C VAL A 89 4.47 3.62 -10.39
N HIS A 90 5.69 3.99 -10.02
CA HIS A 90 6.91 3.41 -10.57
C HIS A 90 7.51 2.32 -9.68
N GLN A 91 7.30 2.44 -8.37
CA GLN A 91 7.84 1.48 -7.40
C GLN A 91 6.84 1.24 -6.28
N LEU A 92 6.56 -0.03 -6.02
CA LEU A 92 5.84 -0.50 -4.85
C LEU A 92 6.83 -1.31 -4.00
N GLN A 93 7.14 -0.82 -2.80
CA GLN A 93 8.10 -1.47 -1.92
C GLN A 93 7.62 -1.45 -0.47
N GLY A 94 8.19 -2.31 0.36
CA GLY A 94 7.80 -2.35 1.75
C GLY A 94 8.60 -3.36 2.55
N ARG A 95 8.70 -3.06 3.85
CA ARG A 95 9.45 -3.83 4.81
C ARG A 95 8.90 -3.61 6.21
N GLY A 96 8.73 -4.70 6.95
CA GLY A 96 8.23 -4.65 8.32
C GLY A 96 6.85 -3.99 8.43
N HIS A 97 6.82 -2.79 9.00
CA HIS A 97 5.64 -2.01 9.36
C HIS A 97 5.37 -0.84 8.42
N VAL A 98 6.14 -0.71 7.33
CA VAL A 98 5.97 0.34 6.31
C VAL A 98 5.94 -0.26 4.92
N ALA A 99 5.01 0.22 4.10
CA ALA A 99 5.05 0.08 2.65
C ALA A 99 4.99 1.46 2.01
N VAL A 100 5.59 1.61 0.84
CA VAL A 100 5.62 2.84 0.07
C VAL A 100 5.25 2.58 -1.39
N ALA A 101 4.45 3.47 -1.94
CA ALA A 101 4.27 3.64 -3.37
C ALA A 101 4.98 4.92 -3.80
N ILE A 102 5.94 4.83 -4.71
CA ILE A 102 6.55 6.00 -5.34
C ILE A 102 5.87 6.23 -6.67
N THR A 103 5.31 7.42 -6.83
CA THR A 103 4.64 7.85 -8.05
C THR A 103 5.45 8.90 -8.79
N THR A 104 4.99 9.28 -9.99
CA THR A 104 5.49 10.43 -10.74
C THR A 104 5.38 11.75 -9.96
N GLU A 105 4.50 11.85 -8.97
CA GLU A 105 4.15 13.11 -8.30
C GLU A 105 4.51 13.15 -6.81
N ARG A 106 4.60 12.00 -6.14
CA ARG A 106 4.76 11.92 -4.69
C ARG A 106 5.23 10.55 -4.21
N ALA A 107 5.74 10.52 -2.98
CA ALA A 107 5.83 9.29 -2.21
C ALA A 107 4.58 9.13 -1.33
N LEU A 108 3.98 7.94 -1.35
CA LEU A 108 2.86 7.53 -0.50
C LEU A 108 3.35 6.46 0.46
N ALA A 109 3.43 6.76 1.75
CA ALA A 109 3.74 5.76 2.78
C ALA A 109 2.47 5.26 3.47
N PHE A 110 2.43 3.95 3.73
CA PHE A 110 1.39 3.29 4.49
C PHE A 110 1.99 2.65 5.75
N SER A 111 1.37 2.90 6.90
CA SER A 111 1.89 2.47 8.20
C SER A 111 1.03 1.40 8.85
N ALA A 112 1.67 0.34 9.36
CA ALA A 112 1.02 -0.68 10.18
C ALA A 112 0.57 -0.16 11.56
N PHE A 113 1.14 0.94 12.06
CA PHE A 113 0.90 1.46 13.41
C PHE A 113 -0.21 2.50 13.40
N THR A 114 -0.05 3.55 12.60
CA THR A 114 -0.97 4.69 12.57
C THR A 114 -2.17 4.42 11.65
N GLY A 115 -2.01 3.52 10.67
CA GLY A 115 -2.99 3.35 9.58
C GLY A 115 -3.00 4.56 8.64
N GLY A 116 -3.66 4.40 7.49
CA GLY A 116 -3.77 5.45 6.48
C GLY A 116 -2.51 5.72 5.66
N PHE A 117 -2.68 6.59 4.66
CA PHE A 117 -1.62 7.04 3.76
C PHE A 117 -1.07 8.40 4.19
N PHE A 118 0.26 8.52 4.11
CA PHE A 118 0.98 9.75 4.36
C PHE A 118 1.75 10.11 3.10
N SER A 119 1.42 11.26 2.53
CA SER A 119 1.97 11.70 1.25
C SER A 119 2.99 12.81 1.43
N ILE A 120 4.01 12.82 0.57
CA ILE A 120 4.89 13.97 0.38
C ILE A 120 5.11 14.18 -1.11
N ARG A 121 4.81 15.38 -1.60
CA ARG A 121 4.91 15.74 -3.02
C ARG A 121 6.35 15.97 -3.43
N PHE A 122 6.68 15.51 -4.61
CA PHE A 122 7.91 15.83 -5.29
C PHE A 122 7.82 17.19 -5.98
N SER A 123 8.96 17.85 -6.11
CA SER A 123 9.10 19.06 -6.91
C SER A 123 9.17 18.72 -8.41
N PRO A 124 8.90 19.67 -9.32
CA PRO A 124 9.06 19.45 -10.75
C PRO A 124 10.47 18.93 -11.06
N ASN A 125 10.58 17.85 -11.84
CA ASN A 125 11.82 17.17 -12.22
C ASN A 125 12.63 16.55 -11.05
N GLU A 126 12.07 16.49 -9.84
CA GLU A 126 12.65 15.69 -8.75
C GLU A 126 12.51 14.21 -9.10
N GLN A 127 13.63 13.48 -9.08
CA GLN A 127 13.67 12.05 -9.44
C GLN A 127 14.17 11.24 -8.26
N VAL A 128 13.53 10.11 -7.96
CA VAL A 128 13.98 9.17 -6.92
C VAL A 128 15.24 8.45 -7.41
N GLN A 129 16.30 8.51 -6.60
CA GLN A 129 17.59 7.87 -6.87
C GLN A 129 17.73 6.56 -6.12
N SER A 130 17.28 6.49 -4.87
CA SER A 130 17.31 5.27 -4.06
C SER A 130 16.22 5.25 -2.99
N ILE A 131 15.86 4.04 -2.58
CA ILE A 131 14.99 3.78 -1.44
C ILE A 131 15.70 2.79 -0.53
N ASP A 132 15.85 3.18 0.73
CA ASP A 132 16.45 2.35 1.78
C ASP A 132 15.41 2.09 2.87
N GLN A 133 15.15 0.82 3.18
CA GLN A 133 14.10 0.44 4.13
C GLN A 133 14.63 -0.36 5.32
N THR A 134 14.23 0.08 6.50
CA THR A 134 14.27 -0.71 7.73
C THR A 134 12.89 -1.29 8.03
N HIS A 135 12.67 -1.89 9.19
CA HIS A 135 11.34 -2.37 9.57
C HIS A 135 10.34 -1.22 9.84
N ASP A 136 10.82 -0.04 10.26
CA ASP A 136 9.94 1.06 10.70
C ASP A 136 10.17 2.37 9.96
N VAL A 137 11.24 2.45 9.18
CA VAL A 137 11.65 3.67 8.48
C VAL A 137 11.90 3.36 7.02
N THR A 138 11.36 4.21 6.15
CA THR A 138 11.75 4.27 4.74
C THR A 138 12.45 5.58 4.48
N ALA A 139 13.68 5.53 4.00
CA ALA A 139 14.39 6.68 3.48
C ALA A 139 14.32 6.68 1.95
N VAL A 140 13.99 7.84 1.37
CA VAL A 140 13.94 8.07 -0.07
C VAL A 140 14.94 9.17 -0.39
N ARG A 141 15.96 8.85 -1.19
CA ARG A 141 16.87 9.85 -1.73
C ARG A 141 16.39 10.25 -3.11
N THR A 142 16.29 11.56 -3.34
CA THR A 142 15.95 12.13 -4.65
C THR A 142 17.11 12.98 -5.16
N THR A 143 16.99 13.48 -6.39
CA THR A 143 17.92 14.46 -6.97
C THR A 143 17.98 15.79 -6.22
N VAL A 144 16.99 16.08 -5.35
CA VAL A 144 16.84 17.38 -4.68
C VAL A 144 17.07 17.28 -3.17
N ARG A 145 16.68 16.16 -2.55
CA ARG A 145 16.64 16.03 -1.09
C ARG A 145 16.62 14.58 -0.62
N GLN A 146 16.77 14.38 0.68
CA GLN A 146 16.56 13.09 1.30
C GLN A 146 15.37 13.15 2.26
N LEU A 147 14.43 12.23 2.09
CA LEU A 147 13.19 12.14 2.86
C LEU A 147 13.24 10.88 3.73
N ALA A 148 12.71 10.96 4.93
CA ALA A 148 12.53 9.80 5.80
C ALA A 148 11.10 9.74 6.31
N PHE A 149 10.42 8.61 6.11
CA PHE A 149 9.14 8.31 6.70
C PHE A 149 9.31 7.38 7.89
N ARG A 150 8.67 7.70 9.02
CA ARG A 150 8.66 6.85 10.22
C ARG A 150 7.24 6.32 10.49
N SER A 151 7.07 5.00 10.41
CA SER A 151 5.76 4.33 10.53
C SER A 151 5.06 4.59 11.86
N GLN A 152 5.82 4.62 12.96
CA GLN A 152 5.28 4.78 14.31
C GLN A 152 4.59 6.13 14.56
N ILE A 153 5.01 7.18 13.83
CA ILE A 153 4.46 8.53 13.98
C ILE A 153 3.65 8.98 12.76
N GLY A 154 3.78 8.29 11.61
CA GLY A 154 3.07 8.66 10.40
C GLY A 154 3.52 10.01 9.83
N LEU A 155 4.83 10.25 9.76
CA LEU A 155 5.35 11.55 9.31
C LEU A 155 6.54 11.39 8.39
N TRP A 156 6.54 12.21 7.34
CA TRP A 156 7.70 12.46 6.48
C TRP A 156 8.54 13.61 7.03
N THR A 157 9.85 13.43 7.05
CA THR A 157 10.81 14.46 7.45
C THR A 157 11.88 14.59 6.38
N GLU A 158 12.16 15.82 5.96
CA GLU A 158 13.31 16.13 5.13
C GLU A 158 14.57 16.15 6.01
N MET A 159 15.57 15.38 5.61
CA MET A 159 16.83 15.28 6.34
C MET A 159 17.79 16.36 5.88
N ARG A 160 18.51 16.94 6.85
CA ARG A 160 19.53 17.97 6.62
C ARG A 160 20.91 17.35 6.44
#